data_AF-A0A3B3HNY7-F1
#
_entry.id   AF-A0A3B3HNY7-F1
#
_cell.length_a   1.000
_cell.length_b   1.000
_cell.length_c   1.000
_cell.angle_alpha   90.00
_cell.angle_beta   90.00
_cell.angle_gamma   90.00
#
_symmetry.space_group_name_H-M   'P 1'
#
loop_
_entity.id
_entity.type
_entity.pdbx_description
1 polymer ?
#
loop_
_entity_poly.entity_id
_entity_poly.type
_entity_poly.pdbx_seq_one_letter_code
_entity_poly.pdbx_strand_id
1 'polypeptide(L)'
;GVSNKVRNLSVTEITTSSISLNWTEPLGNSSFYRVQWKNGSSTLNTSVFEKTTTISNLTAGVRYGINVTAVAADNQTEGEIPSIEYNGQMDHLL
;
A
#
# COMPACT_ATOMS: atom_id res chain seq x y z
N GLY A 1 23.13 9.69 -2.24
CA GLY A 1 22.48 8.97 -1.13
C GLY A 1 21.71 7.81 -1.71
N VAL A 2 21.68 6.67 -1.02
CA VAL A 2 20.87 5.51 -1.44
C VAL A 2 19.38 5.85 -1.26
N SER A 3 18.50 5.43 -2.19
CA SER A 3 17.07 5.76 -2.14
C SER A 3 16.28 4.84 -1.20
N ASN A 4 15.46 5.43 -0.34
CA ASN A 4 14.55 4.73 0.58
C ASN A 4 13.13 4.55 0.01
N LYS A 5 12.94 4.80 -1.29
CA LYS A 5 11.66 4.67 -1.96
C LYS A 5 11.32 3.20 -2.23
N VAL A 6 10.12 2.77 -1.85
CA VAL A 6 9.58 1.46 -2.25
C VAL A 6 9.46 1.39 -3.78
N ARG A 7 9.83 0.26 -4.37
CA ARG A 7 9.90 0.06 -5.83
C ARG A 7 8.84 -0.92 -6.28
N ASN A 8 8.42 -0.85 -7.55
CA ASN A 8 7.48 -1.79 -8.16
C ASN A 8 6.23 -2.07 -7.31
N LEU A 9 5.66 -1.03 -6.70
CA LEU A 9 4.40 -1.16 -5.96
C LEU A 9 3.29 -1.50 -6.96
N SER A 10 2.65 -2.65 -6.77
CA SER A 10 1.57 -3.12 -7.64
C SER A 10 0.46 -3.78 -6.86
N VAL A 11 -0.73 -3.76 -7.46
CA VAL A 11 -1.86 -4.58 -7.03
C VAL A 11 -1.78 -5.95 -7.68
N THR A 12 -1.97 -6.99 -6.86
CA THR A 12 -1.95 -8.38 -7.31
C THR A 12 -3.36 -8.98 -7.41
N GLU A 13 -4.30 -8.52 -6.58
CA GLU A 13 -5.68 -9.00 -6.55
C GLU A 13 -6.61 -7.89 -6.06
N ILE A 14 -7.81 -7.85 -6.62
CA ILE A 14 -8.89 -6.96 -6.19
C ILE A 14 -10.15 -7.81 -6.03
N THR A 15 -10.83 -7.64 -4.90
CA THR A 15 -12.19 -8.15 -4.70
C THR A 15 -13.14 -6.99 -4.44
N THR A 16 -14.41 -7.29 -4.19
CA THR A 16 -15.40 -6.28 -3.79
C THR A 16 -15.11 -5.65 -2.42
N SER A 17 -14.27 -6.26 -1.59
CA SER A 17 -13.98 -5.81 -0.23
C SER A 17 -12.50 -5.84 0.17
N SER A 18 -11.60 -6.18 -0.76
CA SER A 18 -10.17 -6.21 -0.50
C SER A 18 -9.30 -5.85 -1.70
N ILE A 19 -8.09 -5.38 -1.41
CA ILE A 19 -7.02 -5.16 -2.38
C ILE A 19 -5.74 -5.81 -1.83
N SER A 20 -5.12 -6.69 -2.61
CA SER A 20 -3.82 -7.26 -2.31
C SER A 20 -2.72 -6.54 -3.08
N LEU A 21 -1.62 -6.27 -2.38
CA LEU A 21 -0.51 -5.45 -2.83
C LEU A 21 0.79 -6.22 -2.69
N ASN A 22 1.73 -5.97 -3.59
CA ASN A 22 3.12 -6.34 -3.42
C ASN A 22 4.04 -5.19 -3.85
N TRP A 23 5.28 -5.25 -3.38
CA TRP A 23 6.31 -4.30 -3.77
C TRP A 23 7.71 -4.90 -3.63
N THR A 24 8.70 -4.15 -4.11
CA THR A 24 10.12 -4.41 -3.94
C THR A 24 10.69 -3.45 -2.89
N GLU A 25 11.56 -3.94 -2.02
CA GLU A 25 12.26 -3.12 -1.02
C GLU A 25 13.02 -1.95 -1.66
N PRO A 26 13.25 -0.85 -0.92
CA PRO A 26 14.12 0.22 -1.37
C PRO A 26 15.55 -0.25 -1.68
N LEU A 27 16.36 0.62 -2.31
CA LEU A 27 17.80 0.37 -2.43
C LEU A 27 18.51 0.58 -1.08
N GLY A 28 17.98 1.48 -0.24
CA GLY A 28 18.34 1.56 1.17
C GLY A 28 17.65 0.48 1.99
N ASN A 29 18.07 0.31 3.23
CA ASN A 29 17.44 -0.65 4.13
C ASN A 29 16.15 -0.08 4.75
N SER A 30 15.17 -0.96 4.95
CA SER A 30 13.97 -0.70 5.75
C SER A 30 13.83 -1.75 6.86
N SER A 31 13.23 -1.38 7.98
CA SER A 31 12.84 -2.31 9.05
C SER A 31 11.43 -2.86 8.83
N PHE A 32 10.50 -2.01 8.40
CA PHE A 32 9.12 -2.37 8.09
C PHE A 32 8.52 -1.36 7.10
N TYR A 33 7.26 -1.56 6.74
CA TYR A 33 6.52 -0.70 5.81
C TYR A 33 5.23 -0.20 6.45
N ARG A 34 4.88 1.05 6.19
CA ARG A 34 3.59 1.65 6.53
C ARG A 34 2.73 1.71 5.27
N VAL A 35 1.59 1.03 5.31
CA VAL A 35 0.61 1.02 4.22
C VAL A 35 -0.55 1.93 4.62
N GLN A 36 -0.86 2.91 3.78
CA GLN A 36 -1.93 3.88 4.00
C GLN A 36 -2.94 3.80 2.86
N TRP A 37 -4.23 3.86 3.17
CA TRP A 37 -5.28 3.95 2.16
C TRP A 37 -6.34 4.98 2.55
N LYS A 38 -6.84 5.71 1.55
CA LYS A 38 -7.82 6.78 1.74
C LYS A 38 -8.97 6.71 0.73
N ASN A 39 -10.19 7.03 1.17
CA ASN A 39 -11.39 7.13 0.34
C ASN A 39 -11.97 8.57 0.35
N GLY A 40 -11.10 9.57 0.23
CA GLY A 40 -11.48 10.98 0.29
C GLY A 40 -11.52 11.51 1.73
N SER A 41 -12.48 11.06 2.53
CA SER A 41 -12.69 11.56 3.90
C SER A 41 -11.94 10.78 4.97
N SER A 42 -11.80 9.46 4.83
CA SER A 42 -11.11 8.62 5.82
C SER A 42 -9.72 8.25 5.34
N THR A 43 -8.76 8.26 6.27
CA THR A 43 -7.41 7.72 6.08
C THR A 43 -7.17 6.64 7.12
N LEU A 44 -6.84 5.44 6.65
CA LEU A 44 -6.51 4.28 7.46
C LEU A 44 -5.06 3.85 7.17
N ASN A 45 -4.44 3.17 8.12
CA ASN A 45 -3.09 2.67 7.97
C ASN A 45 -2.84 1.36 8.72
N THR A 46 -1.81 0.65 8.30
CA THR A 46 -1.25 -0.51 9.01
C THR A 46 0.26 -0.57 8.79
N SER A 47 0.96 -1.26 9.69
CA SER A 47 2.39 -1.57 9.56
C SER A 47 2.58 -3.05 9.28
N VAL A 48 3.42 -3.38 8.32
CA VAL A 48 3.77 -4.76 7.95
C VAL A 48 5.27 -4.91 7.77
N PHE A 49 5.80 -6.09 8.09
CA PHE A 49 7.21 -6.43 7.90
C PHE A 49 7.47 -7.03 6.51
N GLU A 50 6.45 -7.68 5.96
CA GLU A 50 6.51 -8.30 4.64
C GLU A 50 6.39 -7.27 3.51
N LYS A 51 6.83 -7.67 2.32
CA LYS A 51 6.76 -6.86 1.08
C LYS A 51 5.42 -6.99 0.35
N THR A 52 4.40 -7.41 1.08
CA THR A 52 3.04 -7.69 0.60
C THR A 52 2.04 -7.50 1.72
N THR A 53 0.82 -7.13 1.36
CA THR A 53 -0.30 -7.10 2.30
C THR A 53 -1.64 -7.18 1.58
N THR A 54 -2.68 -7.53 2.32
CA THR A 54 -4.08 -7.41 1.88
C THR A 54 -4.77 -6.38 2.75
N ILE A 55 -5.30 -5.34 2.12
CA ILE A 55 -6.19 -4.37 2.75
C ILE A 55 -7.60 -4.93 2.64
N SER A 56 -8.26 -5.16 3.78
CA SER A 56 -9.60 -5.74 3.86
C SER A 56 -10.64 -4.71 4.32
N ASN A 57 -11.93 -5.11 4.31
CA ASN A 57 -13.06 -4.29 4.74
C ASN A 57 -13.25 -3.01 3.92
N LEU A 58 -12.95 -3.09 2.62
CA LEU A 58 -13.20 -2.01 1.67
C LEU A 58 -14.66 -2.01 1.21
N THR A 59 -15.13 -0.85 0.79
CA THR A 59 -16.47 -0.69 0.22
C THR A 59 -16.41 -0.83 -1.30
N ALA A 60 -17.23 -1.72 -1.87
CA ALA A 60 -17.32 -1.93 -3.31
C ALA A 60 -17.69 -0.63 -4.04
N GLY A 61 -17.09 -0.39 -5.21
CA GLY A 61 -17.34 0.81 -6.02
C GLY A 61 -16.68 2.09 -5.49
N VAL A 62 -15.99 2.04 -4.36
CA VAL A 62 -15.23 3.17 -3.82
C VAL A 62 -13.79 3.16 -4.37
N ARG A 63 -13.28 4.36 -4.66
CA ARG A 63 -11.88 4.56 -5.08
C ARG A 63 -11.00 4.75 -3.85
N TYR A 64 -9.90 4.00 -3.80
CA TYR A 64 -8.91 4.10 -2.73
C TYR A 64 -7.58 4.56 -3.29
N GLY A 65 -7.03 5.63 -2.74
CA GLY A 65 -5.63 6.01 -2.95
C GLY A 65 -4.76 5.28 -1.93
N ILE A 66 -3.76 4.53 -2.40
CA ILE A 66 -2.92 3.67 -1.57
C ILE A 66 -1.45 4.12 -1.66
N ASN A 67 -0.81 4.24 -0.51
CA ASN A 67 0.60 4.59 -0.36
C ASN A 67 1.32 3.51 0.46
N VAL A 68 2.58 3.23 0.10
CA VAL A 68 3.45 2.32 0.88
C VAL A 68 4.78 3.00 1.14
N THR A 69 5.09 3.23 2.42
CA THR A 69 6.29 3.93 2.86
C THR A 69 7.24 2.97 3.58
N ALA A 70 8.52 2.94 3.20
CA ALA A 70 9.54 2.20 3.94
C ALA A 70 9.92 2.98 5.22
N VAL A 71 10.08 2.29 6.34
CA VAL A 71 10.42 2.89 7.63
C VAL A 71 11.67 2.25 8.23
N ALA A 72 12.59 3.06 8.73
CA ALA A 72 13.81 2.58 9.37
C ALA A 72 13.55 2.00 10.78
N ALA A 73 14.58 1.39 11.37
CA ALA A 73 14.48 0.73 12.68
C ALA A 73 14.20 1.70 13.85
N ASP A 74 14.44 3.00 13.66
CA ASP A 74 14.13 4.06 14.62
C ASP A 74 12.63 4.41 14.68
N ASN A 75 11.80 3.79 13.82
CA ASN A 75 10.35 4.01 13.71
C ASN A 75 9.97 5.46 13.36
N GLN A 76 10.92 6.29 12.91
CA GLN A 76 10.73 7.71 12.62
C GLN A 76 11.16 8.07 11.21
N THR A 77 12.25 7.49 10.72
CA THR A 77 12.79 7.82 9.40
C THR A 77 11.98 7.12 8.31
N GLU A 78 11.28 7.89 7.49
CA GLU A 78 10.46 7.42 6.38
C GLU A 78 11.15 7.64 5.02
N GLY A 79 10.93 6.70 4.10
CA GLY A 79 11.32 6.82 2.70
C GLY A 79 10.37 7.71 1.89
N GLU A 80 10.76 8.00 0.64
CA GLU A 80 9.85 8.66 -0.31
C GLU A 80 8.58 7.82 -0.54
N ILE A 81 7.45 8.49 -0.72
CA ILE A 81 6.13 7.87 -0.80
C ILE A 81 5.76 7.59 -2.27
N PRO A 82 5.77 6.33 -2.75
CA PRO A 82 5.02 5.96 -3.94
C PRO A 82 3.52 5.88 -3.63
N SER A 83 2.71 6.33 -4.58
CA SER A 83 1.25 6.31 -4.51
C SER A 83 0.67 5.64 -5.75
N ILE A 84 -0.37 4.82 -5.56
CA ILE A 84 -1.18 4.22 -6.62
C ILE A 84 -2.67 4.46 -6.31
N GLU A 85 -3.50 4.63 -7.34
CA GLU A 85 -4.95 4.75 -7.20
C GLU A 85 -5.63 3.51 -7.77
N TYR A 86 -6.53 2.90 -7.00
CA TYR A 86 -7.29 1.74 -7.43
C TYR A 86 -8.76 1.87 -7.09
N ASN A 87 -9.60 1.48 -8.04
CA ASN A 87 -11.03 1.32 -7.83
C ASN A 87 -11.24 -0.12 -7.35
N GLY A 88 -11.96 -0.32 -6.24
CA GLY A 88 -12.52 -1.63 -5.92
C GLY A 88 -13.59 -1.97 -6.94
N GLN A 89 -13.19 -2.29 -8.18
CA GLN A 89 -14.11 -2.51 -9.27
C GLN A 89 -14.70 -3.90 -9.14
N MET A 90 -16.02 -3.91 -9.22
CA MET A 90 -16.93 -5.03 -9.24
C MET A 90 -16.46 -6.10 -10.23
N ASP A 91 -16.07 -7.28 -9.74
CA ASP A 91 -16.21 -8.49 -10.54
C ASP A 91 -17.72 -8.73 -10.72
N HIS A 92 -18.27 -8.17 -11.77
CA HIS A 92 -19.35 -8.82 -12.49
C HIS A 92 -18.68 -9.55 -13.65
N LEU A 93 -18.32 -10.81 -13.39
CA LEU A 93 -18.21 -11.79 -14.46
C LEU A 93 -19.60 -11.88 -15.11
N LEU A 94 -19.75 -11.29 -16.29
CA LEU A 94 -20.69 -11.71 -17.32
C LEU A 94 -19.90 -11.86 -18.62
#